data_AF-A0A531KWD7-F1
#
_entry.id   AF-A0A531KWD7-F1
#
_cell.length_a   1.000
_cell.length_b   1.000
_cell.length_c   1.000
_cell.angle_alpha   90.00
_cell.angle_beta   90.00
_cell.angle_gamma   90.00
#
_symmetry.space_group_name_H-M   'P 1'
#
loop_
_entity.id
_entity.type
_entity.pdbx_description
1 polymer ?
#
loop_
_entity_poly.entity_id
_entity_poly.type
_entity_poly.pdbx_seq_one_letter_code
_entity_poly.pdbx_strand_id
1 'polypeptide(L)' 'KKAKAERVQLAGAAFYDWHKPHDFHGHIGEDEALYRFVTSFATTAEEVDRFGELIAG' A
#
# COMPACT_ATOMS: atom_id res chain seq x y z
N LYS A 1 2.02 5.92 -5.63
CA LYS A 1 1.50 6.17 -7.00
C LYS A 1 0.58 5.02 -7.39
N LYS A 2 -0.59 5.31 -7.99
CA LYS A 2 -1.63 4.32 -8.32
C LYS A 2 -1.11 3.14 -9.16
N ALA A 3 -0.39 3.42 -10.26
CA ALA A 3 0.20 2.37 -11.11
C ALA A 3 1.18 1.44 -10.37
N LYS A 4 1.97 1.98 -9.42
CA LYS A 4 2.87 1.16 -8.60
C LYS A 4 2.07 0.26 -7.65
N ALA A 5 0.97 0.77 -7.08
CA ALA A 5 0.10 -0.02 -6.22
C ALA A 5 -0.55 -1.19 -6.98
N GLU A 6 -1.08 -0.94 -8.18
CA GLU A 6 -1.63 -1.99 -9.05
C GLU A 6 -0.60 -3.10 -9.34
N ARG A 7 0.63 -2.73 -9.70
CA ARG A 7 1.73 -3.68 -9.94
C ARG A 7 2.01 -4.55 -8.71
N VAL A 8 2.05 -3.96 -7.53
CA VAL A 8 2.42 -4.66 -6.29
C VAL A 8 1.26 -5.53 -5.78
N GLN A 9 0.01 -5.13 -5.99
CA GLN A 9 -1.16 -6.00 -5.80
C GLN A 9 -1.15 -7.21 -6.74
N LEU A 10 -0.83 -7.01 -8.02
CA LEU A 10 -0.66 -8.11 -8.99
C LEU A 10 0.48 -9.06 -8.63
N ALA A 11 1.50 -8.58 -7.93
CA ALA A 11 2.59 -9.39 -7.39
C ALA A 11 2.21 -10.14 -6.09
N GLY A 12 0.97 -10.02 -5.61
CA GLY A 12 0.43 -10.78 -4.48
C GLY A 12 0.37 -10.02 -3.15
N ALA A 13 0.73 -8.74 -3.11
CA ALA A 13 0.60 -7.94 -1.90
C ALA A 13 -0.89 -7.65 -1.59
N ALA A 14 -1.30 -7.90 -0.34
CA ALA A 14 -2.66 -7.68 0.11
C ALA A 14 -2.79 -6.33 0.85
N PHE A 15 -3.52 -5.39 0.24
CA PHE A 15 -3.91 -4.13 0.84
C PHE A 15 -5.16 -3.58 0.17
N TYR A 16 -5.80 -2.61 0.81
CA TYR A 16 -7.07 -2.03 0.37
C TYR A 16 -6.94 -0.53 0.20
N ASP A 17 -7.79 0.03 -0.68
CA ASP A 17 -7.98 1.48 -0.74
C ASP A 17 -8.40 2.00 0.63
N TRP A 18 -7.76 3.10 1.05
CA TRP A 18 -8.16 3.83 2.23
C TRP A 18 -8.67 5.20 1.79
N HIS A 19 -9.99 5.32 1.73
CA HIS A 19 -10.61 6.60 1.44
C HIS A 19 -10.11 7.68 2.39
N LYS A 20 -9.85 8.86 1.81
CA LYS A 20 -9.40 10.05 2.53
C LYS A 20 -10.27 10.28 3.77
N PRO A 21 -9.68 10.26 4.99
CA PRO A 21 -10.43 10.56 6.21
C PRO A 21 -11.04 11.96 6.15
N HIS A 22 -12.20 12.14 6.77
CA HIS A 22 -12.94 13.40 6.71
C HIS A 22 -12.11 14.60 7.22
N ASP A 23 -11.35 14.39 8.30
CA ASP A 23 -10.50 15.42 8.91
C ASP A 23 -9.08 15.48 8.29
N PHE A 24 -8.84 14.79 7.18
CA PHE A 24 -7.55 14.87 6.49
C PHE A 24 -7.49 16.13 5.63
N HIS A 25 -6.82 17.17 6.13
CA HIS A 25 -6.64 18.42 5.40
C HIS A 25 -5.47 18.40 4.40
N GLY A 26 -4.74 17.28 4.29
CA GLY A 26 -3.67 17.11 3.32
C GLY A 26 -4.15 16.99 1.87
N HIS A 27 -3.24 17.31 0.95
CA HIS A 27 -3.42 17.08 -0.48
C HIS A 27 -3.01 15.66 -0.85
N ILE A 28 -3.78 15.01 -1.71
CA ILE A 28 -3.46 13.74 -2.36
C ILE A 28 -3.45 14.06 -3.85
N GLY A 29 -2.30 13.89 -4.50
CA GLY A 29 -2.19 14.17 -5.93
C GLY A 29 -3.06 13.23 -6.78
N GLU A 30 -3.29 13.59 -8.04
CA GLU A 30 -4.14 12.81 -8.96
C GLU A 30 -3.65 11.36 -9.15
N ASP A 31 -2.33 11.15 -9.09
CA ASP A 31 -1.70 9.81 -9.20
C ASP A 31 -1.43 9.15 -7.85
N GLU A 32 -1.90 9.74 -6.76
CA GLU A 32 -1.66 9.29 -5.40
C GLU A 32 -2.94 8.75 -4.79
N ALA A 33 -2.76 7.84 -3.83
CA ALA A 33 -3.83 7.19 -3.11
C ALA A 33 -3.28 6.76 -1.75
N LEU A 34 -4.18 6.66 -0.79
CA LEU A 34 -3.90 6.09 0.52
C LEU A 34 -4.30 4.63 0.50
N TYR A 35 -3.45 3.78 1.06
CA TYR A 35 -3.69 2.35 1.15
C TYR A 35 -3.54 1.89 2.60
N ARG A 36 -4.40 0.97 3.02
CA ARG A 36 -4.30 0.32 4.32
C ARG A 36 -3.82 -1.11 4.19
N PHE A 37 -2.83 -1.46 4.99
CA PHE A 37 -2.32 -2.81 5.12
C PHE A 37 -2.97 -3.45 6.34
N VAL A 38 -3.41 -4.70 6.20
CA VAL A 38 -3.95 -5.49 7.30
C VAL A 38 -2.89 -6.53 7.65
N THR A 39 -2.05 -6.20 8.62
CA THR A 39 -1.08 -7.14 9.18
C THR A 39 -1.72 -7.92 10.33
N SER A 40 -1.27 -9.16 10.54
CA SER A 40 -1.70 -9.98 11.66
C SER A 40 -0.49 -10.58 12.38
N PHE A 41 -0.73 -11.36 13.44
CA PHE A 41 0.34 -12.13 14.10
C PHE A 41 1.03 -13.12 13.15
N ALA A 42 0.41 -13.47 12.02
CA ALA A 42 0.99 -14.31 10.99
C ALA A 42 1.92 -13.55 10.03
N THR A 43 1.90 -12.21 10.05
CA THR A 43 2.77 -11.41 9.18
C THR A 43 4.22 -11.54 9.62
N THR A 44 5.09 -12.02 8.74
CA THR A 44 6.51 -12.25 9.05
C THR A 44 7.40 -11.09 8.61
N ALA A 45 8.62 -11.03 9.16
CA ALA A 45 9.61 -10.02 8.74
C ALA A 45 9.96 -10.19 7.26
N GLU A 46 10.09 -11.43 6.78
CA GLU A 46 10.39 -11.73 5.38
C GLU A 46 9.27 -11.28 4.42
N GLU A 47 8.01 -11.31 4.86
CA GLU A 47 6.91 -10.74 4.09
C GLU A 47 7.02 -9.22 3.95
N VAL A 48 7.43 -8.53 5.02
CA VAL A 48 7.69 -7.08 5.00
C VAL A 48 8.88 -6.74 4.10
N ASP A 49 9.95 -7.51 4.18
CA ASP A 49 11.16 -7.30 3.37
C ASP A 49 10.86 -7.49 1.87
N ARG A 50 10.18 -8.59 1.49
CA ARG A 50 9.75 -8.81 0.10
C ARG A 50 8.85 -7.68 -0.41
N PHE A 51 7.95 -7.18 0.43
CA PHE A 51 7.14 -6.01 0.06
C PHE A 51 8.02 -4.77 -0.16
N GLY A 52 9.01 -4.54 0.70
CA GLY A 52 10.00 -3.47 0.55
C GLY A 52 10.74 -3.52 -0.78
N GLU A 53 11.19 -4.71 -1.18
CA GLU A 53 11.83 -4.94 -2.48
C GLU A 53 10.89 -4.62 -3.66
N LEU A 54 9.62 -5.03 -3.58
CA LEU A 54 8.62 -4.78 -4.62
C LEU A 54 8.35 -3.29 -4.86
N ILE A 55 8.41 -2.46 -3.81
CA ILE A 55 8.14 -1.01 -3.91
C ILE A 55 9.39 -0.17 -4.21
N ALA A 56 10.59 -0.69 -3.93
CA ALA A 56 11.86 0.00 -4.19
C ALA A 56 12.18 0.12 -5.70
N GLY A 57 11.75 -0.86 -6.51
CA GLY A 57 11.79 -0.78 -7.99
C GLY A 57 10.70 0.10 -8.58
#